data_AF-A0A2P8GIR5-F1
#
_entry.id   AF-A0A2P8GIR5-F1
#
_cell.length_a   1.000
_cell.length_b   1.000
_cell.length_c   1.000
_cell.angle_alpha   90.00
_cell.angle_beta   90.00
_cell.angle_gamma   90.00
#
_symmetry.space_group_name_H-M   'P 1'
#
loop_
_entity.id
_entity.type
_entity.pdbx_description
1 polymer ?
#
loop_
_entity_poly.entity_id
_entity_poly.type
_entity_poly.pdbx_seq_one_letter_code
_entity_poly.pdbx_strand_id
1 'polypeptide(L)' 'MLSYLHLCVVGGVVVTGYTDIATGEMIETSDGGGHFTQVTLNPAVTVARPEMIEKAIALHGRASELCR' A
#
# COMPACT_ATOMS: atom_id res chain seq x y z
N MET A 1 -2.89 1.82 -3.12
CA MET A 1 -2.40 3.14 -2.63
C MET A 1 -3.52 4.17 -2.39
N LEU A 2 -4.36 4.51 -3.38
CA LEU A 2 -5.37 5.58 -3.22
C LEU A 2 -6.38 5.33 -2.09
N SER A 3 -6.85 4.10 -1.93
CA SER A 3 -7.76 3.73 -0.85
C SER A 3 -7.12 3.96 0.53
N TYR A 4 -5.82 3.68 0.68
CA TYR A 4 -5.11 3.91 1.94
C TYR A 4 -5.03 5.40 2.30
N LEU A 5 -4.59 6.24 1.35
CA LEU A 5 -4.47 7.68 1.59
C LEU A 5 -5.84 8.31 1.89
N HIS A 6 -6.90 7.86 1.21
CA HIS A 6 -8.26 8.28 1.51
C HIS A 6 -8.67 7.90 2.95
N LEU A 7 -8.42 6.66 3.36
CA LEU A 7 -8.72 6.20 4.72
C LEU A 7 -7.93 6.95 5.78
N CYS A 8 -6.67 7.32 5.50
CA CYS A 8 -5.88 8.18 6.39
C CYS A 8 -6.55 9.54 6.60
N VAL A 9 -6.99 10.18 5.52
CA VAL A 9 -7.69 11.47 5.58
C VAL A 9 -8.98 11.36 6.39
N VAL A 10 -9.85 10.40 6.07
CA VAL A 10 -11.11 10.18 6.78
C VAL A 10 -10.88 9.77 8.24
N GLY A 11 -9.81 9.03 8.50
CA GLY A 11 -9.37 8.61 9.83
C GLY A 11 -8.62 9.69 10.61
N GLY A 12 -8.41 10.89 10.07
CA GLY A 12 -7.67 11.96 10.76
C GLY A 12 -6.18 11.68 10.95
N VAL A 13 -5.60 10.78 10.16
CA VAL A 13 -4.16 10.54 10.06
C VAL A 13 -3.59 11.45 8.98
N VAL A 14 -2.67 12.33 9.36
CA VAL A 14 -1.99 13.23 8.43
C VAL A 14 -0.71 12.55 7.95
N VAL A 15 -0.72 12.07 6.71
CA VAL A 15 0.45 11.52 6.04
C VAL A 15 1.25 12.66 5.42
N THR A 16 2.53 12.75 5.76
CA THR A 16 3.46 13.77 5.26
C THR A 16 4.49 13.22 4.27
N GLY A 17 4.62 11.89 4.20
CA GLY A 17 5.48 11.20 3.25
C GLY A 17 4.96 9.79 2.97
N TYR A 18 5.10 9.34 1.74
CA TYR A 18 4.75 7.99 1.31
C TYR A 18 5.72 7.57 0.21
N THR A 19 6.39 6.44 0.41
CA THR A 19 7.26 5.80 -0.59
C THR A 19 6.92 4.33 -0.62
N ASP A 20 6.79 3.72 -1.80
CA ASP A 20 6.49 2.29 -1.92
C ASP A 20 7.46 1.65 -2.90
N ILE A 21 8.15 0.60 -2.44
CA ILE A 21 9.07 -0.18 -3.26
C ILE A 21 8.39 -1.51 -3.55
N ALA A 22 7.61 -1.54 -4.62
CA ALA A 22 6.89 -2.74 -5.04
C ALA A 22 7.84 -3.76 -5.69
N THR A 23 7.64 -5.04 -5.39
CA THR A 23 8.30 -6.17 -6.05
C THR A 23 7.25 -7.06 -6.71
N GLY A 24 7.58 -7.68 -7.85
CA GLY A 24 6.67 -8.53 -8.59
C GLY A 24 7.33 -9.83 -9.02
N GLU A 25 6.59 -10.93 -8.94
CA GLU A 25 6.95 -12.23 -9.50
C GLU A 25 6.16 -12.44 -10.80
N MET A 26 6.88 -12.81 -11.86
CA MET A 26 6.30 -13.06 -13.18
C MET A 26 6.58 -14.49 -13.61
N ILE A 27 5.56 -15.15 -14.16
CA ILE A 27 5.75 -16.39 -14.92
C ILE A 27 5.82 -16.02 -16.40
N GLU A 28 6.90 -16.40 -17.04
CA GLU A 28 7.07 -16.35 -18.48
C GLU A 28 6.51 -17.63 -19.11
N THR A 29 5.71 -17.48 -20.15
CA THR A 29 5.13 -18.59 -20.92
C THR A 29 6.04 -18.92 -22.10
N SER A 30 6.05 -20.19 -22.49
CA SER A 30 6.95 -20.73 -23.54
C SER A 30 6.69 -20.16 -24.93
N ASP A 31 5.57 -19.48 -25.15
CA ASP A 31 5.22 -18.72 -26.35
C ASP A 31 5.73 -17.26 -26.35
N GLY A 32 6.52 -16.88 -25.35
CA GLY A 32 7.09 -15.53 -25.21
C GLY A 32 6.18 -14.53 -24.51
N GLY A 33 5.03 -14.98 -23.99
CA GLY A 33 4.19 -14.19 -23.09
C GLY A 33 4.68 -14.22 -21.64
N GLY A 34 4.01 -13.47 -20.77
CA GLY A 34 4.24 -13.54 -19.34
C GLY A 34 3.16 -12.81 -18.57
N HIS A 35 2.89 -13.25 -17.35
CA HIS A 35 1.96 -12.57 -16.45
C HIS A 35 2.51 -12.54 -15.03
N PHE A 36 2.25 -11.45 -14.32
CA PHE A 36 2.55 -11.36 -12.90
C PHE A 36 1.64 -12.31 -12.12
N THR A 37 2.24 -13.17 -11.30
CA THR A 37 1.51 -14.05 -10.39
C THR A 37 1.36 -13.43 -9.02
N GLN A 38 2.31 -12.59 -8.62
CA GLN A 38 2.29 -11.92 -7.33
C GLN A 38 2.92 -10.53 -7.45
N VAL A 39 2.34 -9.57 -6.75
CA VAL A 39 2.93 -8.25 -6.53
C VAL A 39 2.89 -7.99 -5.04
N THR A 40 4.04 -7.66 -4.45
CA THR A 40 4.19 -7.30 -3.05
C THR A 40 4.46 -5.80 -2.97
N LEU A 41 3.62 -5.07 -2.23
CA LEU A 41 3.83 -3.65 -1.95
C LEU A 41 4.56 -3.50 -0.62
N ASN A 42 5.51 -2.56 -0.54
CA ASN A 42 6.30 -2.28 0.65
C ASN A 42 6.27 -0.78 0.97
N PRO A 43 5.12 -0.25 1.43
CA PRO A 43 4.98 1.17 1.69
C PRO A 43 5.67 1.59 2.99
N ALA A 44 6.53 2.59 2.89
CA ALA A 44 7.06 3.39 3.97
C ALA A 44 6.24 4.69 4.08
N VAL A 45 5.60 4.90 5.23
CA VAL A 45 4.71 6.03 5.47
C VAL A 45 5.26 6.90 6.59
N THR A 46 5.34 8.20 6.35
CA THR A 46 5.64 9.21 7.38
C THR A 46 4.36 9.92 7.78
N VAL A 47 4.10 9.98 9.08
CA VAL A 47 2.94 10.68 9.66
C VAL A 47 3.39 11.94 10.39
N ALA A 48 2.50 12.93 10.48
CA ALA A 48 2.82 14.21 11.10
C ALA A 48 3.17 14.11 12.59
N ARG A 49 2.61 13.12 13.30
CA ARG A 49 2.80 12.95 14.75
C ARG A 49 2.88 11.48 15.16
N PRO A 50 3.73 11.09 16.13
CA PRO A 50 3.93 9.69 16.52
C PRO A 50 2.66 8.96 16.98
N GLU A 51 1.73 9.65 17.65
CA GLU A 51 0.47 9.05 18.12
C GLU A 51 -0.43 8.56 16.97
N MET A 52 -0.15 8.95 15.72
CA MET A 52 -0.90 8.50 14.56
C MET A 52 -0.43 7.14 14.01
N ILE A 53 0.72 6.63 14.46
CA ILE A 53 1.37 5.45 13.87
C ILE A 53 0.47 4.21 13.96
N GLU A 54 -0.02 3.88 15.15
CA GLU A 54 -0.87 2.69 15.34
C GLU A 54 -2.14 2.76 14.48
N LYS A 55 -2.75 3.95 14.41
CA LYS A 55 -3.93 4.18 13.59
C LYS A 55 -3.62 4.06 12.09
N ALA A 56 -2.48 4.59 11.65
CA ALA A 56 -2.02 4.49 10.26
C ALA A 56 -1.80 3.02 9.86
N ILE A 57 -1.24 2.19 10.74
CA ILE A 57 -1.05 0.75 10.52
C ILE A 57 -2.41 0.04 10.41
N ALA A 58 -3.34 0.32 11.33
CA ALA A 58 -4.67 -0.30 11.31
C ALA A 58 -5.46 0.06 10.03
N LEU A 59 -5.36 1.31 9.57
CA LEU A 59 -5.99 1.76 8.33
C LEU A 59 -5.37 1.11 7.09
N HIS A 60 -4.07 0.78 7.12
CA HIS A 60 -3.41 0.07 6.03
C HIS A 60 -3.99 -1.35 5.84
N GLY A 61 -4.27 -2.06 6.93
CA GLY A 61 -4.95 -3.36 6.88
C GLY A 61 -6.31 -3.26 6.17
N ARG A 62 -7.14 -2.28 6.55
CA ARG A 62 -8.46 -2.05 5.93
C ARG A 62 -8.39 -1.57 4.48
N ALA A 63 -7.31 -0.88 4.10
CA ALA A 63 -7.14 -0.38 2.75
C ALA A 63 -7.07 -1.50 1.71
N SER A 64 -6.49 -2.65 2.08
CA SER A 64 -6.39 -3.84 1.21
C SER A 64 -7.78 -4.36 0.81
N GLU A 65 -8.75 -4.33 1.73
CA GLU A 65 -10.13 -4.78 1.47
C GLU A 65 -10.91 -3.84 0.51
N LEU A 66 -10.49 -2.57 0.46
CA LEU A 66 -11.09 -1.52 -0.35
C LEU A 66 -10.33 -1.26 -1.65
N CYS A 67 -9.20 -1.94 -1.87
CA CYS A 67 -8.45 -1.85 -3.10
C CYS A 67 -9.06 -2.87 -4.08
N ARG A 68 -9.95 -2.38 -4.95
CA ARG A 68 -10.55 -3.15 -6.06
C ARG A 68 -10.09 -2.58 -7.39
#